data_AF-A0A9X3TEE9-F1
#
_entry.id   AF-A0A9X3TEE9-F1
#
_cell.length_a   1.000
_cell.length_b   1.000
_cell.length_c   1.000
_cell.angle_alpha   90.00
_cell.angle_beta   90.00
_cell.angle_gamma   90.00
#
_symmetry.space_group_name_H-M   'P 1'
#
loop_
_entity.id
_entity.type
_entity.pdbx_description
1 polymer ?
#
loop_
_entity_poly.entity_id
_entity_poly.type
_entity_poly.pdbx_seq_one_letter_code
_entity_poly.pdbx_strand_id
1 'polypeptide(L)' 'MDMRMDQTTGPTAADLVNELSETKLADVVYQYGEERYARRIARAVVGSRAHRRLQTTAELASVVVPSHAFGVKMGAS' A
#
# COMPACT_ATOMS: atom_id res chain seq x y z
N MET A 1 11.00 1.99 -6.01
CA MET A 1 11.35 1.41 -4.70
C MET A 1 11.60 -0.07 -4.91
N ASP A 2 12.77 -0.55 -4.55
CA ASP A 2 13.08 -1.98 -4.56
C ASP A 2 13.20 -2.46 -3.11
N MET A 3 12.59 -3.59 -2.81
CA MET A 3 12.60 -4.23 -1.49
C MET A 3 12.97 -5.72 -1.60
N ARG A 4 13.46 -6.16 -2.77
CA ARG A 4 13.87 -7.55 -2.98
C ARG A 4 15.23 -7.82 -2.36
N MET A 5 15.35 -8.97 -1.70
CA MET A 5 16.64 -9.49 -1.22
C MET A 5 17.47 -10.05 -2.37
N ASP A 6 16.82 -10.71 -3.34
CA ASP A 6 17.41 -11.13 -4.61
C ASP A 6 16.87 -10.24 -5.75
N GLN A 7 17.76 -9.46 -6.36
CA GLN A 7 17.39 -8.49 -7.40
C GLN A 7 17.32 -9.11 -8.81
N THR A 8 17.65 -10.39 -8.97
CA THR A 8 17.71 -11.06 -10.28
C THR A 8 16.36 -11.56 -10.78
N THR A 9 15.36 -11.65 -9.90
CA THR A 9 14.07 -12.29 -10.18
C THR A 9 12.90 -11.55 -9.53
N GLY A 10 11.71 -11.73 -10.09
CA GLY A 10 10.46 -11.24 -9.55
C GLY A 10 10.24 -9.72 -9.66
N PRO A 11 9.00 -9.26 -9.40
CA PRO A 11 8.64 -7.84 -9.45
C PRO A 11 9.22 -7.07 -8.26
N THR A 12 9.58 -5.81 -8.48
CA THR A 12 9.94 -4.90 -7.39
C THR A 12 8.70 -4.54 -6.57
N ALA A 13 8.92 -4.00 -5.37
CA ALA A 13 7.81 -3.45 -4.59
C ALA A 13 7.10 -2.30 -5.32
N ALA A 14 7.82 -1.47 -6.08
CA ALA A 14 7.21 -0.44 -6.92
C ALA A 14 6.26 -1.04 -7.96
N ASP A 15 6.62 -2.15 -8.59
CA ASP A 15 5.76 -2.80 -9.57
C ASP A 15 4.48 -3.29 -8.89
N LEU A 16 4.61 -4.00 -7.77
CA LEU A 16 3.46 -4.50 -7.01
C LEU A 16 2.51 -3.38 -6.58
N VAL A 17 3.01 -2.30 -5.96
CA VAL A 17 2.15 -1.20 -5.49
C VAL A 17 1.56 -0.39 -6.62
N ASN A 18 2.21 -0.32 -7.80
CA ASN A 18 1.70 0.46 -8.92
C ASN A 18 0.81 -0.34 -9.88
N GLU A 19 0.82 -1.68 -9.84
CA GLU A 19 0.18 -2.51 -10.87
C GLU A 19 -0.86 -3.49 -10.33
N LEU A 20 -0.73 -3.98 -9.09
CA LEU A 20 -1.75 -4.88 -8.52
C LEU A 20 -3.11 -4.20 -8.45
N SER A 21 -4.21 -4.94 -8.70
CA SER A 21 -5.56 -4.43 -8.45
C SER A 21 -5.75 -4.09 -6.97
N GLU A 22 -6.73 -3.23 -6.66
CA GLU A 22 -7.04 -2.86 -5.27
C GLU A 22 -7.26 -4.10 -4.38
N THR A 23 -8.05 -5.07 -4.86
CA THR A 23 -8.31 -6.32 -4.13
C THR A 23 -7.03 -7.10 -3.86
N LYS A 24 -6.21 -7.35 -4.90
CA LYS A 24 -4.96 -8.11 -4.74
C LYS A 24 -3.98 -7.40 -3.82
N LEU A 25 -3.91 -6.07 -3.91
CA LEU A 25 -3.07 -5.27 -3.02
C LEU A 25 -3.56 -5.35 -1.58
N ALA A 26 -4.87 -5.30 -1.34
CA ALA A 26 -5.45 -5.50 -0.01
C ALA A 26 -5.14 -6.90 0.53
N ASP A 27 -5.26 -7.93 -0.29
CA ASP A 27 -4.97 -9.32 0.11
C ASP A 27 -3.51 -9.48 0.52
N VAL A 28 -2.56 -8.92 -0.25
CA VAL A 28 -1.13 -8.94 0.08
C VAL A 28 -0.85 -8.21 1.40
N VAL A 29 -1.41 -7.01 1.58
CA VAL A 29 -1.21 -6.20 2.80
C VAL A 29 -1.80 -6.91 4.03
N TYR A 30 -2.94 -7.57 3.88
CA TYR A 30 -3.55 -8.33 4.96
C TYR A 30 -2.77 -9.62 5.29
N GLN A 31 -2.50 -10.44 4.28
CA GLN A 31 -1.91 -11.77 4.46
C GLN A 31 -0.49 -11.72 4.99
N TYR A 32 0.33 -10.78 4.50
CA TYR A 32 1.74 -10.72 4.88
C TYR A 32 2.05 -9.63 5.90
N GLY A 33 1.17 -8.64 6.05
CA GLY A 33 1.33 -7.54 7.01
C GLY A 33 0.45 -7.65 8.26
N GLU A 34 -0.49 -8.61 8.30
CA GLU A 34 -1.49 -8.76 9.37
C GLU A 34 -2.29 -7.46 9.66
N GLU A 35 -2.41 -6.59 8.64
CA GLU A 35 -2.94 -5.24 8.81
C GLU A 35 -4.46 -5.19 8.62
N ARG A 36 -5.19 -4.91 9.70
CA ARG A 36 -6.67 -4.82 9.71
C ARG A 36 -7.24 -3.75 8.78
N TYR A 37 -6.46 -2.71 8.47
CA TYR A 37 -6.86 -1.63 7.55
C TYR A 37 -6.45 -1.89 6.09
N ALA A 38 -6.07 -3.11 5.72
CA ALA A 38 -5.56 -3.46 4.40
C ALA A 38 -6.42 -2.93 3.23
N ARG A 39 -7.75 -3.10 3.27
CA ARG A 39 -8.65 -2.58 2.22
C ARG A 39 -8.56 -1.06 2.07
N ARG A 40 -8.47 -0.35 3.19
CA ARG A 40 -8.37 1.11 3.21
C ARG A 40 -7.03 1.58 2.66
N ILE A 41 -5.95 0.92 3.06
CA ILE A 41 -4.60 1.19 2.58
C ILE A 41 -4.53 0.96 1.08
N ALA A 42 -5.04 -0.18 0.58
CA ALA A 42 -5.05 -0.48 -0.85
C ALA A 42 -5.82 0.58 -1.65
N ARG A 43 -7.01 0.98 -1.19
CA ARG A 43 -7.78 2.06 -1.82
C ARG A 43 -7.01 3.38 -1.88
N ALA A 44 -6.32 3.75 -0.79
CA ALA A 44 -5.52 4.97 -0.74
C ALA A 44 -4.33 4.90 -1.72
N VAL A 45 -3.64 3.75 -1.79
CA VAL A 45 -2.53 3.52 -2.73
C VAL A 45 -3.01 3.59 -4.18
N VAL A 46 -4.11 2.90 -4.52
CA VAL A 46 -4.69 2.91 -5.87
C VAL A 46 -5.15 4.32 -6.27
N GLY A 47 -5.80 5.05 -5.36
CA GLY A 47 -6.19 6.44 -5.59
C GLY A 47 -4.99 7.36 -5.82
N SER A 48 -3.94 7.23 -5.01
CA SER A 48 -2.71 8.04 -5.15
C SER A 48 -1.99 7.76 -6.47
N ARG A 49 -1.78 6.48 -6.81
CA ARG A 49 -1.06 6.10 -8.04
C ARG A 49 -1.80 6.43 -9.34
N ALA A 50 -3.13 6.59 -9.27
CA ALA A 50 -3.92 7.04 -10.42
C ALA A 50 -3.56 8.47 -10.84
N HIS A 51 -3.04 9.29 -9.91
CA HIS A 51 -2.54 10.63 -10.21
C HIS A 51 -1.04 10.65 -10.52
N ARG A 52 -0.23 9.95 -9.72
CA ARG A 52 1.22 9.85 -9.92
C ARG A 52 1.75 8.53 -9.37
N ARG A 53 2.48 7.78 -10.19
CA ARG A 53 3.14 6.53 -9.76
C ARG A 53 4.02 6.75 -8.52
N LEU A 54 3.95 5.82 -7.57
CA LEU A 54 4.75 5.83 -6.34
C LEU A 54 6.15 5.28 -6.63
N GLN A 55 7.19 6.08 -6.42
CA GLN A 55 8.58 5.74 -6.75
C GLN A 55 9.42 5.46 -5.51
N THR A 56 9.10 6.08 -4.38
CA THR A 56 9.89 5.98 -3.14
C THR A 56 9.07 5.40 -1.98
N THR A 57 9.78 4.88 -0.98
CA THR A 57 9.17 4.42 0.27
C THR A 57 8.56 5.58 1.07
N ALA A 58 9.13 6.79 0.98
CA ALA A 58 8.58 7.98 1.61
C ALA A 58 7.22 8.38 0.99
N GLU A 59 7.10 8.31 -0.33
CA GLU A 59 5.82 8.53 -1.01
C GLU A 59 4.78 7.49 -0.58
N LEU A 60 5.16 6.20 -0.53
CA LEU A 60 4.27 5.14 -0.02
C LEU A 60 3.83 5.40 1.43
N ALA A 61 4.76 5.73 2.33
CA ALA A 61 4.46 6.00 3.73
C ALA A 61 3.47 7.17 3.88
N SER A 62 3.62 8.23 3.07
CA SER A 62 2.72 9.39 3.10
C SER A 62 1.25 9.04 2.77
N VAL A 63 1.03 7.96 2.01
CA VAL A 63 -0.31 7.44 1.68
C VAL A 63 -0.83 6.47 2.75
N VAL A 64 0.05 5.63 3.30
CA VAL A 64 -0.31 4.56 4.25
C VAL A 64 -0.58 5.11 5.65
N VAL A 65 0.25 6.02 6.15
CA VAL A 65 0.16 6.54 7.54
C VAL A 65 -1.20 7.18 7.84
N PRO A 66 -1.76 8.07 6.99
CA PRO A 66 -3.08 8.64 7.25
C PRO A 66 -4.19 7.59 7.33
N SER A 67 -4.07 6.50 6.57
CA SER A 67 -5.07 5.42 6.54
C SER A 67 -5.28 4.76 7.91
N HIS A 68 -4.28 4.80 8.80
CA HIS A 68 -4.40 4.32 10.18
C HIS A 68 -5.17 5.31 11.07
N ALA A 69 -4.89 6.60 10.93
CA ALA A 69 -5.48 7.66 11.76
C ALA A 69 -6.98 7.87 11.52
N PHE A 70 -7.44 7.62 10.29
CA PHE A 70 -8.86 7.73 10.00
C PHE A 70 -9.71 6.61 10.64
N GLY A 71 -9.12 5.46 11.02
CA GLY A 71 -9.84 4.41 11.77
C GLY A 71 -10.12 4.84 13.22
N VAL A 72 -9.21 5.63 13.81
CA VAL A 72 -9.33 6.15 15.18
C VAL A 72 -10.44 7.21 15.29
N LYS A 73 -10.59 8.07 14.27
CA LYS A 73 -11.58 9.17 14.30
C LYS A 73 -13.04 8.74 14.12
N MET A 74 -13.33 7.54 13.62
CA MET A 74 -14.71 7.03 13.50
C MET A 74 -15.15 6.14 14.67
N GLY A 75 -14.25 5.77 15.59
CA GLY A 75 -14.56 4.96 16.77
C GLY A 75 -14.80 5.77 18.05
N ALA A 76 -14.68 7.09 17.97
CA ALA A 76 -14.99 8.02 19.06
C ALA A 76 -16.26 8.80 18.69
N SER A 77 -17.41 8.25 19.03
CA SER A 77 -18.70 8.94 19.08
C SER A 77 -19.51 8.34 20.22
#